data_AF-A0A2E7QDD3-F1
#
_entry.id   AF-A0A2E7QDD3-F1
#
_cell.length_a   1.000
_cell.length_b   1.000
_cell.length_c   1.000
_cell.angle_alpha   90.00
_cell.angle_beta   90.00
_cell.angle_gamma   90.00
#
_symmetry.space_group_name_H-M   'P 1'
#
loop_
_entity.id
_entity.type
_entity.pdbx_description
1 polymer ?
#
loop_
_entity_poly.entity_id
_entity_poly.type
_entity_poly.pdbx_seq_one_letter_code
_entity_poly.pdbx_strand_id
1 'polypeptide(L)'
;MSRIEMVDLDTDDKEIQNLFAAVTAMLGRVPNSYRVLARSPLLAKMLAPFNAVVQREGAGSVLSTKIKEMVVVKTSHLNGCKY
;
A
#
# COMPACT_ATOMS: atom_id res chain seq x y z
N MET A 1 -6.76 -18.51 -3.80
CA MET A 1 -6.18 -18.12 -5.11
C MET A 1 -6.44 -16.64 -5.32
N SER A 2 -5.40 -15.83 -5.50
CA SER A 2 -5.57 -14.44 -5.93
C SER A 2 -6.08 -14.45 -7.37
N ARG A 3 -7.19 -13.76 -7.67
CA ARG A 3 -7.76 -13.67 -9.03
C ARG A 3 -6.91 -12.81 -9.97
N ILE A 4 -6.01 -11.99 -9.41
CA ILE A 4 -5.08 -11.13 -10.15
C ILE A 4 -3.67 -11.52 -9.70
N GLU A 5 -2.81 -11.86 -10.66
CA GLU A 5 -1.42 -12.21 -10.39
C GLU A 5 -0.62 -11.02 -9.83
N MET A 6 0.54 -11.26 -9.25
CA MET A 6 1.42 -10.17 -8.80
C MET A 6 2.38 -9.80 -9.93
N VAL A 7 2.72 -8.52 -10.05
CA VAL A 7 3.84 -8.11 -10.90
C VAL A 7 5.15 -8.49 -10.19
N ASP A 8 6.11 -9.02 -10.94
CA ASP A 8 7.43 -9.34 -10.40
C ASP A 8 8.26 -8.09 -10.09
N LEU A 9 9.10 -8.20 -9.08
CA LEU A 9 9.87 -7.06 -8.57
C LEU A 9 10.96 -6.61 -9.55
N ASP A 10 11.36 -7.48 -10.47
CA ASP A 10 12.35 -7.28 -11.53
C ASP A 10 11.72 -6.95 -12.89
N THR A 11 10.46 -6.51 -12.93
CA THR A 11 9.81 -6.06 -14.17
C THR A 11 10.60 -4.95 -14.89
N ASP A 12 10.67 -5.02 -16.22
CA ASP A 12 11.31 -3.99 -17.07
C ASP A 12 10.48 -2.71 -17.19
N ASP A 13 9.25 -2.69 -16.68
CA ASP A 13 8.37 -1.53 -16.71
C ASP A 13 8.86 -0.45 -15.72
N LYS A 14 9.41 0.64 -16.28
CA LYS A 14 9.98 1.77 -15.53
C LYS A 14 8.94 2.48 -14.65
N GLU A 15 7.68 2.54 -15.06
CA GLU A 15 6.63 3.21 -14.27
C GLU A 15 6.31 2.40 -13.01
N ILE A 16 6.23 1.08 -13.15
CA ILE A 16 6.03 0.16 -12.03
C ILE A 16 7.26 0.15 -11.11
N GLN A 17 8.48 0.17 -11.66
CA GLN A 17 9.70 0.28 -10.85
C GLN A 17 9.72 1.57 -10.02
N ASN A 18 9.30 2.70 -10.60
CA ASN A 18 9.18 3.96 -9.87
C ASN A 18 8.15 3.88 -8.73
N LEU A 19 7.01 3.23 -8.97
CA LEU A 19 6.03 2.95 -7.91
C LEU A 19 6.64 2.09 -6.81
N PHE A 20 7.34 1.01 -7.13
CA PHE A 20 7.96 0.11 -6.15
C PHE A 20 9.04 0.82 -5.33
N ALA A 21 9.84 1.68 -5.94
CA ALA A 21 10.80 2.52 -5.23
C ALA A 21 10.10 3.47 -4.24
N ALA A 22 9.03 4.17 -4.67
CA ALA A 22 8.27 5.06 -3.81
C ALA A 22 7.60 4.33 -2.63
N VAL A 23 6.99 3.17 -2.90
CA VAL A 23 6.36 2.33 -1.87
C VAL A 23 7.40 1.80 -0.88
N THR A 24 8.59 1.42 -1.36
CA THR A 24 9.70 0.97 -0.51
C THR A 24 10.23 2.10 0.37
N ALA A 25 10.36 3.32 -0.16
CA ALA A 25 10.74 4.48 0.65
C ALA A 25 9.73 4.77 1.77
N MET A 26 8.43 4.50 1.53
CA MET A 26 7.37 4.72 2.52
C MET A 26 7.20 3.58 3.54
N LEU A 27 7.34 2.32 3.10
CA LEU A 27 6.96 1.13 3.88
C LEU A 27 8.13 0.19 4.22
N GLY A 28 9.34 0.47 3.70
CA GLY A 28 10.52 -0.38 3.82
C GLY A 28 10.51 -1.66 2.98
N ARG A 29 9.43 -1.90 2.22
CA ARG A 29 9.24 -3.06 1.33
C ARG A 29 8.14 -2.79 0.32
N VAL A 30 7.98 -3.69 -0.66
CA VAL A 30 6.82 -3.73 -1.56
C VAL A 30 5.81 -4.80 -1.09
N PRO A 31 4.65 -4.42 -0.51
CA PRO A 31 3.61 -5.39 -0.18
C PRO A 31 2.98 -6.04 -1.41
N ASN A 32 2.50 -7.29 -1.28
CA ASN A 32 1.82 -8.01 -2.37
C ASN A 32 0.62 -7.25 -2.94
N SER A 33 -0.10 -6.48 -2.11
CA SER A 33 -1.21 -5.61 -2.54
C SER A 33 -0.76 -4.55 -3.54
N TYR A 34 0.43 -3.96 -3.36
CA TYR A 34 1.00 -3.03 -4.35
C TYR A 34 1.50 -3.75 -5.60
N ARG A 35 1.99 -4.99 -5.49
CA ARG A 35 2.35 -5.81 -6.67
C ARG A 35 1.13 -6.17 -7.52
N VAL A 36 -0.03 -6.38 -6.90
CA VAL A 36 -1.30 -6.55 -7.61
C VAL A 36 -1.78 -5.23 -8.20
N LEU A 37 -1.74 -4.15 -7.40
CA LEU A 37 -2.20 -2.81 -7.83
C LEU A 37 -1.35 -2.22 -8.97
N ALA A 38 -0.08 -2.61 -9.09
CA ALA A 38 0.82 -2.20 -10.17
C ALA A 38 0.28 -2.53 -11.56
N ARG A 39 -0.67 -3.46 -11.70
CA ARG A 39 -1.41 -3.72 -12.95
C ARG A 39 -2.32 -2.55 -13.38
N SER A 40 -2.55 -1.59 -12.49
CA SER A 40 -3.21 -0.32 -12.77
C SER A 40 -2.36 0.84 -12.21
N PRO A 41 -1.31 1.26 -12.94
CA PRO A 41 -0.33 2.23 -12.45
C PRO A 41 -0.93 3.56 -12.01
N LEU A 42 -1.97 4.04 -12.70
CA LEU A 42 -2.70 5.26 -12.35
C LEU A 42 -3.34 5.18 -10.96
N LEU A 43 -4.01 4.06 -10.65
CA LEU A 43 -4.60 3.85 -9.32
C LEU A 43 -3.50 3.73 -8.25
N ALA A 44 -2.39 3.06 -8.58
CA ALA A 44 -1.28 2.91 -7.66
C ALA A 44 -0.63 4.25 -7.27
N LYS A 45 -0.44 5.14 -8.25
CA LYS A 45 0.09 6.50 -8.06
C LYS A 45 -0.80 7.37 -7.16
N MET A 46 -2.12 7.13 -7.15
CA MET A 46 -3.03 7.83 -6.25
C MET A 46 -3.10 7.19 -4.86
N LEU A 47 -3.05 5.86 -4.77
CA LEU A 47 -3.25 5.16 -3.51
C LEU A 47 -2.05 5.31 -2.55
N ALA A 48 -0.83 5.32 -3.07
CA ALA A 48 0.38 5.49 -2.26
C ALA A 48 0.38 6.79 -1.43
N PRO A 49 0.20 8.00 -2.01
CA PRO A 49 0.15 9.23 -1.23
C PRO A 49 -1.08 9.29 -0.31
N PHE A 50 -2.23 8.74 -0.74
CA PHE A 50 -3.40 8.63 0.13
C PHE A 50 -3.09 7.82 1.41
N ASN A 51 -2.47 6.65 1.26
CA ASN A 51 -2.08 5.82 2.38
C ASN A 51 -1.03 6.49 3.28
N ALA A 52 -0.11 7.27 2.71
CA ALA A 52 0.86 8.03 3.50
C ALA A 52 0.15 8.97 4.49
N VAL A 53 -0.85 9.73 4.03
CA VAL A 53 -1.60 10.68 4.88
C VAL A 53 -2.51 9.97 5.88
N VAL A 54 -3.22 8.93 5.43
CA VAL A 54 -4.24 8.26 6.26
C VAL A 54 -3.61 7.35 7.31
N GLN A 55 -2.47 6.70 7.03
CA GLN A 55 -1.88 5.71 7.93
C GLN A 55 -0.75 6.29 8.80
N ARG A 56 -0.01 7.29 8.30
CA ARG A 56 1.14 7.86 9.04
C ARG A 56 0.78 9.10 9.83
N GLU A 57 1.65 9.45 10.76
CA GLU A 57 1.63 10.75 11.42
C GLU A 57 2.13 11.85 10.48
N GLY A 58 1.66 13.08 10.70
CA GLY A 58 1.97 14.23 9.84
C GLY A 58 0.93 14.49 8.75
N ALA A 59 1.25 15.39 7.82
CA ALA A 59 0.40 15.76 6.67
C ALA A 59 -1.07 16.11 7.01
N GLY A 60 -1.31 16.74 8.17
CA GLY A 60 -2.65 17.12 8.63
C GLY A 60 -3.38 16.04 9.45
N SER A 61 -2.74 14.90 9.71
CA SER A 61 -3.29 13.89 10.62
C SER A 61 -3.29 14.37 12.07
N VAL A 62 -4.43 14.20 12.75
CA VAL A 62 -4.59 14.49 14.20
C VAL A 62 -4.45 13.25 15.09
N LEU A 63 -4.49 12.05 14.50
CA LEU A 63 -4.36 10.79 15.23
C LEU A 63 -2.94 10.24 15.11
N SER A 64 -2.46 9.62 16.20
CA SER A 64 -1.20 8.89 16.19
C SER A 64 -1.28 7.65 15.30
N THR A 65 -0.13 7.23 14.77
CA THR A 65 -0.03 6.00 13.96
C THR A 65 -0.52 4.79 14.76
N LYS A 66 -0.25 4.75 16.07
CA LYS A 66 -0.73 3.67 16.95
C LYS A 66 -2.26 3.52 16.93
N ILE A 67 -3.01 4.63 17.03
CA ILE A 67 -4.48 4.59 17.01
C ILE A 67 -4.98 4.15 15.63
N LYS A 68 -4.39 4.69 14.56
CA LYS A 68 -4.77 4.35 13.19
C LYS A 68 -4.56 2.86 12.88
N GLU A 69 -3.42 2.30 13.26
CA GLU A 69 -3.12 0.88 13.08
C GLU A 69 -4.07 -0.01 13.91
N MET A 70 -4.43 0.41 15.14
CA MET A 70 -5.45 -0.30 15.92
C MET A 70 -6.82 -0.33 15.21
N VAL A 71 -7.22 0.76 14.57
CA VAL A 71 -8.46 0.80 13.75
C VAL A 71 -8.34 -0.12 12.54
N VAL A 72 -7.20 -0.12 11.85
CA VAL A 72 -6.95 -1.02 10.70
C VAL A 72 -7.05 -2.49 11.12
N VAL A 73 -6.40 -2.87 12.23
CA VAL A 73 -6.43 -4.24 12.76
C VAL A 73 -7.83 -4.64 13.18
N LYS A 74 -8.54 -3.79 13.95
CA LYS A 74 -9.91 -4.09 14.40
C LYS A 74 -10.86 -4.26 13.23
N THR A 75 -10.79 -3.36 12.24
CA THR A 75 -11.62 -3.41 11.04
C THR A 75 -11.34 -4.68 10.23
N SER A 76 -10.06 -5.01 10.03
CA SER A 76 -9.64 -6.22 9.31
C SER A 76 -10.10 -7.49 10.03
N HIS A 77 -9.99 -7.53 11.36
CA HIS A 77 -10.45 -8.65 12.18
C HIS A 77 -11.96 -8.85 12.09
N LEU A 78 -12.75 -7.77 12.23
CA LEU A 78 -14.22 -7.83 12.10
C LEU A 78 -14.66 -8.29 10.71
N ASN A 79 -13.93 -7.91 9.66
CA ASN A 79 -14.21 -8.31 8.28
C ASN A 79 -13.63 -9.69 7.91
N GLY A 80 -12.92 -10.37 8.82
CA GLY A 80 -12.26 -11.64 8.52
C GLY A 80 -11.21 -11.55 7.42
N CYS A 81 -10.56 -10.39 7.25
CA CYS A 81 -9.53 -10.18 6.25
C CYS A 81 -8.22 -10.88 6.69
N LYS A 82 -7.84 -11.95 5.97
CA LYS A 82 -6.67 -12.80 6.28
C LYS A 82 -5.49 -12.55 5.34
N TYR A 83 -5.34 -11.31 4.90
CA TYR A 83 -4.21 -10.89 4.07
C TYR A 83 -2.93 -10.74 4.90
#